data_AF-A0A662WRE1-F1
#
_entry.id   AF-A0A662WRE1-F1
#
_cell.length_a   1.000
_cell.length_b   1.000
_cell.length_c   1.000
_cell.angle_alpha   90.00
_cell.angle_beta   90.00
_cell.angle_gamma   90.00
#
_symmetry.space_group_name_H-M   'P 1'
#
loop_
_entity.id
_entity.type
_entity.pdbx_description
1 polymer ?
#
loop_
_entity_poly.entity_id
_entity_poly.type
_entity_poly.pdbx_seq_one_letter_code
_entity_poly.pdbx_strand_id
1 'polypeptide(L)'
;TSMKSHIEGKQGSQNLLELPDDLFSEMPWLTLIHFAIQQSVSVIPPLTGVPNLQALTLAWMSAVHILPPFDNVPDLQRLTLVYLPQLERLPDLAPLQSLVNVIIARPSHICCNGFRGSCDLSDNYCLIDPDLGIPAATCLTDEPFLGNVGTQEAFEAFTSTICQKLSSDSVQASVPTTEEIEMCDDRPFGQCQISDGSIGICYNTRMQVLACLASDTYIELRRFQIEKGVGQACDPVLEKWLGCGE
;
A
#
# COMPACT_ATOMS: atom_id res chain seq x y z
N THR A 1 -21.33 19.00 12.25
CA THR A 1 -21.03 17.56 12.24
C THR A 1 -19.93 17.32 11.24
N SER A 2 -18.83 16.67 11.62
CA SER A 2 -17.72 16.36 10.70
C SER A 2 -18.15 15.25 9.73
N MET A 3 -17.85 15.44 8.44
CA MET A 3 -18.14 14.49 7.36
C MET A 3 -16.88 13.71 6.99
N LYS A 4 -17.04 12.44 6.64
CA LYS A 4 -15.97 11.54 6.21
C LYS A 4 -16.37 10.88 4.90
N SER A 5 -15.46 10.85 3.93
CA SER A 5 -15.62 10.11 2.68
C SER A 5 -14.67 8.93 2.68
N HIS A 6 -15.21 7.71 2.63
CA HIS A 6 -14.45 6.47 2.55
C HIS A 6 -14.95 5.69 1.34
N ILE A 7 -14.06 5.47 0.36
CA ILE A 7 -14.33 4.65 -0.81
C ILE A 7 -13.24 3.61 -0.92
N GLU A 8 -13.63 2.34 -0.87
CA GLU A 8 -12.71 1.22 -0.93
C GLU A 8 -13.18 0.25 -2.02
N GLY A 9 -12.26 -0.08 -2.91
CA GLY A 9 -12.50 -1.03 -3.98
C GLY A 9 -12.27 -2.46 -3.52
N LYS A 10 -12.39 -3.38 -4.47
CA LYS A 10 -12.11 -4.80 -4.31
C LYS A 10 -10.93 -5.18 -5.20
N GLN A 11 -9.92 -5.82 -4.63
CA GLN A 11 -8.77 -6.29 -5.39
C GLN A 11 -9.22 -7.30 -6.47
N GLY A 12 -8.63 -7.21 -7.65
CA GLY A 12 -9.00 -8.03 -8.81
C GLY A 12 -10.32 -7.63 -9.50
N SER A 13 -10.97 -6.57 -9.03
CA SER A 13 -12.16 -5.99 -9.70
C SER A 13 -11.79 -4.72 -10.46
N GLN A 14 -12.62 -4.31 -11.42
CA GLN A 14 -12.40 -3.10 -12.22
C GLN A 14 -12.39 -1.81 -11.36
N ASN A 15 -13.11 -1.80 -10.24
CA ASN A 15 -13.26 -0.64 -9.33
C ASN A 15 -13.69 0.63 -10.07
N LEU A 16 -13.49 1.82 -9.48
CA LEU A 16 -13.77 3.08 -10.16
C LEU A 16 -12.75 3.28 -11.28
N LEU A 17 -13.24 3.75 -12.43
CA LEU A 17 -12.41 4.15 -13.56
C LEU A 17 -11.93 5.60 -13.42
N GLU A 18 -12.79 6.45 -12.89
CA GLU A 18 -12.55 7.88 -12.72
C GLU A 18 -13.34 8.41 -11.52
N LEU A 19 -12.95 9.60 -11.07
CA LEU A 19 -13.68 10.38 -10.08
C LEU A 19 -14.17 11.67 -10.77
N PRO A 20 -15.41 12.12 -10.51
CA PRO A 20 -15.89 13.38 -11.06
C PRO A 20 -15.01 14.56 -10.62
N ASP A 21 -14.68 15.46 -11.54
CA ASP A 21 -13.83 16.64 -11.24
C ASP A 21 -14.45 17.56 -10.18
N ASP A 22 -15.77 17.58 -10.06
CA ASP A 22 -16.50 18.41 -9.11
C ASP A 22 -16.81 17.70 -7.78
N LEU A 23 -16.30 16.47 -7.58
CA LEU A 23 -16.61 15.63 -6.41
C LEU A 23 -16.39 16.33 -5.08
N PHE A 24 -15.42 17.25 -4.98
CA PHE A 24 -15.07 17.97 -3.76
C PHE A 24 -15.38 19.48 -3.80
N SER A 25 -16.14 19.96 -4.79
CA SER A 25 -16.38 21.39 -5.01
C SER A 25 -17.19 22.09 -3.90
N GLU A 26 -18.07 21.37 -3.20
CA GLU A 26 -18.97 21.95 -2.19
C GLU A 26 -19.07 21.06 -0.94
N MET A 27 -17.91 20.75 -0.34
CA MET A 27 -17.83 19.85 0.82
C MET A 27 -17.16 20.49 2.04
N PRO A 28 -17.66 21.65 2.55
CA PRO A 28 -16.98 22.41 3.59
C PRO A 28 -16.88 21.68 4.93
N TRP A 29 -17.71 20.67 5.18
CA TRP A 29 -17.67 19.89 6.43
C TRP A 29 -16.85 18.60 6.32
N LEU A 30 -16.27 18.30 5.15
CA LEU A 30 -15.45 17.12 4.95
C LEU A 30 -14.12 17.27 5.67
N THR A 31 -13.85 16.37 6.60
CA THR A 31 -12.61 16.39 7.40
C THR A 31 -11.70 15.21 7.08
N LEU A 32 -12.20 14.19 6.39
CA LEU A 32 -11.44 12.99 6.04
C LEU A 32 -11.82 12.47 4.65
N ILE A 33 -10.81 12.21 3.83
CA ILE A 33 -10.91 11.45 2.58
C ILE A 33 -10.03 10.21 2.73
N HIS A 34 -10.62 9.04 2.50
CA HIS A 34 -9.90 7.77 2.40
C HIS A 34 -10.34 7.03 1.14
N PHE A 35 -9.46 6.97 0.14
CA PHE A 35 -9.66 6.18 -1.08
C PHE A 35 -8.65 5.04 -1.14
N ALA A 36 -9.17 3.83 -1.33
CA ALA A 36 -8.38 2.63 -1.36
C ALA A 36 -8.76 1.71 -2.52
N ILE A 37 -7.78 1.00 -3.08
CA ILE A 37 -7.97 -0.07 -4.07
C ILE A 37 -8.71 0.46 -5.32
N GLN A 38 -8.18 1.53 -5.90
CA GLN A 38 -8.70 2.16 -7.13
C GLN A 38 -7.59 2.17 -8.18
N GLN A 39 -7.42 1.06 -8.89
CA GLN A 39 -6.26 0.85 -9.77
C GLN A 39 -6.29 1.73 -11.04
N SER A 40 -7.48 2.03 -11.55
CA SER A 40 -7.67 2.77 -12.79
C SER A 40 -7.81 4.29 -12.59
N VAL A 41 -8.17 4.74 -11.39
CA VAL A 41 -8.26 6.18 -11.08
C VAL A 41 -6.85 6.78 -11.12
N SER A 42 -6.61 7.65 -12.10
CA SER A 42 -5.34 8.34 -12.31
C SER A 42 -5.33 9.78 -11.81
N VAL A 43 -6.51 10.40 -11.67
CA VAL A 43 -6.68 11.80 -11.27
C VAL A 43 -7.50 11.87 -9.99
N ILE A 44 -6.97 12.60 -9.00
CA ILE A 44 -7.70 12.96 -7.79
C ILE A 44 -8.35 14.34 -8.03
N PRO A 45 -9.66 14.49 -7.80
CA PRO A 45 -10.36 15.75 -8.04
C PRO A 45 -9.78 16.91 -7.21
N PRO A 46 -9.86 18.17 -7.68
CA PRO A 46 -9.39 19.35 -6.96
C PRO A 46 -9.95 19.45 -5.55
N LEU A 47 -9.10 19.82 -4.59
CA LEU A 47 -9.48 19.98 -3.18
C LEU A 47 -9.99 21.39 -2.84
N THR A 48 -10.61 22.08 -3.80
CA THR A 48 -10.96 23.50 -3.68
C THR A 48 -12.15 23.77 -2.76
N GLY A 49 -13.07 22.82 -2.61
CA GLY A 49 -14.28 22.95 -1.78
C GLY A 49 -14.21 22.26 -0.42
N VAL A 50 -13.02 21.86 0.04
CA VAL A 50 -12.81 21.09 1.28
C VAL A 50 -11.88 21.80 2.29
N PRO A 51 -12.15 23.07 2.66
CA PRO A 51 -11.24 23.87 3.49
C PRO A 51 -10.91 23.29 4.87
N ASN A 52 -11.81 22.46 5.42
CA ASN A 52 -11.65 21.83 6.74
C ASN A 52 -11.10 20.40 6.67
N LEU A 53 -10.51 19.99 5.53
CA LEU A 53 -9.93 18.65 5.37
C LEU A 53 -8.73 18.47 6.31
N GLN A 54 -8.79 17.47 7.18
CA GLN A 54 -7.75 17.19 8.18
C GLN A 54 -6.93 15.95 7.86
N ALA A 55 -7.49 14.99 7.11
CA ALA A 55 -6.81 13.76 6.74
C ALA A 55 -7.12 13.36 5.30
N LEU A 56 -6.06 13.09 4.53
CA LEU A 56 -6.12 12.51 3.20
C LEU A 56 -5.33 11.21 3.18
N THR A 57 -6.01 10.11 2.85
CA THR A 57 -5.39 8.80 2.70
C THR A 57 -5.72 8.24 1.33
N LEU A 58 -4.68 7.94 0.55
CA LEU A 58 -4.76 7.25 -0.73
C LEU A 58 -3.95 5.96 -0.61
N ALA A 59 -4.60 4.83 -0.85
CA ALA A 59 -3.99 3.52 -0.71
C ALA A 59 -4.24 2.67 -1.96
N TRP A 60 -3.20 2.03 -2.49
CA TRP A 60 -3.33 1.12 -3.65
C TRP A 60 -4.01 1.79 -4.85
N MET A 61 -3.42 2.89 -5.30
CA MET A 61 -3.87 3.66 -6.46
C MET A 61 -2.73 3.69 -7.49
N SER A 62 -2.71 2.68 -8.37
CA SER A 62 -1.57 2.40 -9.26
C SER A 62 -1.37 3.41 -10.39
N ALA A 63 -2.43 4.12 -10.78
CA ALA A 63 -2.40 5.05 -11.91
C ALA A 63 -2.22 6.53 -11.50
N VAL A 64 -2.12 6.84 -10.21
CA VAL A 64 -1.93 8.22 -9.74
C VAL A 64 -0.47 8.62 -9.87
N HIS A 65 -0.21 9.65 -10.69
CA HIS A 65 1.14 10.17 -10.93
C HIS A 65 1.44 11.48 -10.17
N ILE A 66 0.42 12.26 -9.87
CA ILE A 66 0.49 13.55 -9.17
C ILE A 66 -0.80 13.80 -8.40
N LEU A 67 -0.72 14.56 -7.31
CA LEU A 67 -1.88 15.02 -6.54
C LEU A 67 -2.28 16.46 -6.90
N PRO A 68 -3.56 16.84 -6.73
CA PRO A 68 -4.00 18.22 -6.89
C PRO A 68 -3.33 19.14 -5.86
N PRO A 69 -3.19 20.45 -6.15
CA PRO A 69 -2.57 21.41 -5.24
C PRO A 69 -3.24 21.46 -3.86
N PHE A 70 -2.44 21.77 -2.84
CA PHE A 70 -2.89 21.81 -1.44
C PHE A 70 -3.26 23.21 -0.93
N ASP A 71 -3.32 24.21 -1.82
CA ASP A 71 -3.55 25.63 -1.47
C ASP A 71 -4.86 25.87 -0.69
N ASN A 72 -5.84 25.00 -0.86
CA ASN A 72 -7.19 25.15 -0.27
C ASN A 72 -7.46 24.21 0.91
N VAL A 73 -6.44 23.51 1.43
CA VAL A 73 -6.56 22.58 2.55
C VAL A 73 -5.56 22.89 3.68
N PRO A 74 -5.53 24.12 4.22
CA PRO A 74 -4.54 24.54 5.21
C PRO A 74 -4.62 23.76 6.54
N ASP A 75 -5.77 23.15 6.82
CA ASP A 75 -6.04 22.35 8.02
C ASP A 75 -5.59 20.89 7.90
N LEU A 76 -4.96 20.50 6.79
CA LEU A 76 -4.53 19.11 6.59
C LEU A 76 -3.44 18.74 7.60
N GLN A 77 -3.74 17.78 8.46
CA GLN A 77 -2.84 17.30 9.51
C GLN A 77 -2.15 15.99 9.14
N ARG A 78 -2.81 15.15 8.33
CA ARG A 78 -2.33 13.81 7.98
C ARG A 78 -2.43 13.58 6.48
N LEU A 79 -1.29 13.36 5.85
CA LEU A 79 -1.19 12.89 4.46
C LEU A 79 -0.63 11.46 4.47
N THR A 80 -1.37 10.51 3.92
CA THR A 80 -0.95 9.10 3.91
C THR A 80 -1.11 8.53 2.51
N LEU A 81 0.01 8.23 1.88
CA LEU A 81 0.12 7.71 0.52
C LEU A 81 0.78 6.35 0.60
N VAL A 82 0.01 5.29 0.38
CA VAL A 82 0.49 3.92 0.54
C VAL A 82 0.31 3.16 -0.76
N TYR A 83 1.41 2.72 -1.35
CA TYR A 83 1.41 1.97 -2.60
C TYR A 83 0.76 2.76 -3.76
N LEU A 84 1.38 3.90 -4.07
CA LEU A 84 1.15 4.68 -5.28
C LEU A 84 2.42 4.54 -6.13
N PRO A 85 2.60 3.39 -6.82
CA PRO A 85 3.86 3.04 -7.47
C PRO A 85 4.30 4.08 -8.50
N GLN A 86 3.35 4.67 -9.22
CA GLN A 86 3.64 5.64 -10.29
C GLN A 86 3.62 7.10 -9.84
N LEU A 87 3.45 7.39 -8.54
CA LEU A 87 3.51 8.77 -8.03
C LEU A 87 4.92 9.32 -8.26
N GLU A 88 5.04 10.31 -9.14
CA GLU A 88 6.33 10.89 -9.53
C GLU A 88 6.65 12.17 -8.77
N ARG A 89 5.61 12.96 -8.45
CA ARG A 89 5.76 14.27 -7.81
C ARG A 89 4.68 14.48 -6.76
N LEU A 90 4.99 15.29 -5.76
CA LEU A 90 4.00 15.93 -4.91
C LEU A 90 3.90 17.41 -5.20
N PRO A 91 2.70 18.01 -5.14
CA PRO A 91 2.56 19.45 -5.17
C PRO A 91 3.15 20.06 -3.89
N ASP A 92 3.27 21.38 -3.89
CA ASP A 92 3.84 22.13 -2.78
C ASP A 92 3.12 21.82 -1.45
N LEU A 93 3.91 21.44 -0.43
CA LEU A 93 3.44 21.20 0.93
C LEU A 93 3.49 22.44 1.82
N ALA A 94 4.11 23.56 1.40
CA ALA A 94 4.18 24.79 2.17
C ALA A 94 2.83 25.36 2.65
N PRO A 95 1.71 25.22 1.91
CA PRO A 95 0.38 25.61 2.42
C PRO A 95 -0.09 24.80 3.64
N LEU A 96 0.47 23.61 3.87
CA LEU A 96 0.01 22.66 4.88
C LEU A 96 0.66 22.91 6.25
N GLN A 97 0.38 24.06 6.84
CA GLN A 97 0.98 24.51 8.09
C GLN A 97 0.57 23.67 9.31
N SER A 98 -0.50 22.88 9.18
CA SER A 98 -1.04 22.03 10.25
C SER A 98 -0.53 20.59 10.20
N LEU A 99 0.43 20.25 9.33
CA LEU A 99 0.93 18.87 9.19
C LEU A 99 1.52 18.33 10.50
N VAL A 100 1.00 17.18 10.91
CA VAL A 100 1.49 16.41 12.04
C VAL A 100 2.09 15.08 11.58
N ASN A 101 1.70 14.60 10.39
CA ASN A 101 2.22 13.35 9.86
C ASN A 101 2.15 13.30 8.33
N VAL A 102 3.24 12.86 7.70
CA VAL A 102 3.30 12.50 6.28
C VAL A 102 3.85 11.08 6.16
N ILE A 103 3.09 10.21 5.51
CA ILE A 103 3.50 8.84 5.22
C ILE A 103 3.52 8.65 3.71
N ILE A 104 4.65 8.22 3.18
CA ILE A 104 4.79 7.71 1.81
C ILE A 104 5.43 6.34 1.96
N ALA A 105 4.66 5.28 1.79
CA ALA A 105 5.11 3.93 2.08
C ALA A 105 4.83 2.97 0.92
N ARG A 106 5.63 1.89 0.87
CA ARG A 106 5.66 0.91 -0.23
C ARG A 106 6.29 1.50 -1.51
N PRO A 107 6.58 0.68 -2.54
CA PRO A 107 7.18 1.17 -3.78
C PRO A 107 6.41 2.36 -4.36
N SER A 108 7.16 3.41 -4.71
CA SER A 108 6.65 4.65 -5.29
C SER A 108 7.80 5.40 -5.97
N HIS A 109 7.61 5.82 -7.22
CA HIS A 109 8.65 6.47 -8.04
C HIS A 109 9.24 7.71 -7.37
N ILE A 110 8.44 8.50 -6.65
CA ILE A 110 8.87 9.72 -5.92
C ILE A 110 10.05 9.47 -4.97
N CYS A 111 10.24 8.22 -4.52
CA CYS A 111 11.29 7.84 -3.60
C CYS A 111 12.67 7.70 -4.25
N CYS A 112 12.74 7.57 -5.58
CA CYS A 112 13.94 7.21 -6.32
C CYS A 112 14.10 7.96 -7.66
N ASN A 113 13.08 8.64 -8.15
CA ASN A 113 13.11 9.37 -9.42
C ASN A 113 13.80 10.75 -9.35
N GLY A 114 14.37 11.11 -8.20
CA GLY A 114 15.04 12.40 -7.99
C GLY A 114 14.16 13.52 -7.41
N PHE A 115 12.86 13.30 -7.18
CA PHE A 115 12.00 14.31 -6.55
C PHE A 115 12.58 14.82 -5.21
N ARG A 116 13.11 13.90 -4.40
CA ARG A 116 13.69 14.21 -3.08
C ARG A 116 15.21 14.41 -3.09
N GLY A 117 15.81 14.66 -4.25
CA GLY A 117 17.26 14.85 -4.41
C GLY A 117 17.84 14.00 -5.54
N SER A 118 18.78 13.10 -5.22
CA SER A 118 19.42 12.27 -6.25
C SER A 118 18.46 11.23 -6.81
N CYS A 119 18.47 11.07 -8.13
CA CYS A 119 17.78 9.98 -8.82
C CYS A 119 18.62 8.68 -8.72
N ASP A 120 17.96 7.58 -8.40
CA ASP A 120 18.51 6.23 -8.35
C ASP A 120 17.55 5.25 -9.04
N LEU A 121 17.71 5.07 -10.35
CA LEU A 121 16.90 4.12 -11.14
C LEU A 121 17.25 2.66 -10.87
N SER A 122 18.27 2.38 -10.06
CA SER A 122 18.59 1.01 -9.61
C SER A 122 17.84 0.60 -8.36
N ASP A 123 17.16 1.54 -7.70
CA ASP A 123 16.28 1.25 -6.57
C ASP A 123 15.08 0.39 -7.02
N ASN A 124 14.77 -0.65 -6.25
CA ASN A 124 13.61 -1.53 -6.51
C ASN A 124 12.29 -0.76 -6.64
N TYR A 125 12.17 0.45 -6.09
CA TYR A 125 10.98 1.27 -6.22
C TYR A 125 10.83 1.94 -7.59
N CYS A 126 11.90 1.98 -8.39
CA CYS A 126 11.95 2.58 -9.73
C CYS A 126 12.03 1.54 -10.86
N LEU A 127 12.18 0.25 -10.52
CA LEU A 127 12.20 -0.82 -11.50
C LEU A 127 10.80 -1.07 -12.06
N ILE A 128 10.76 -1.60 -13.28
CA ILE A 128 9.54 -2.09 -13.91
C ILE A 128 8.93 -3.24 -13.09
N ASP A 129 7.62 -3.24 -12.93
CA ASP A 129 6.85 -4.37 -12.40
C ASP A 129 5.84 -4.82 -13.48
N PRO A 130 6.18 -5.87 -14.25
CA PRO A 130 5.34 -6.32 -15.36
C PRO A 130 4.05 -6.99 -14.89
N ASP A 131 4.03 -7.60 -13.71
CA ASP A 131 2.86 -8.31 -13.17
C ASP A 131 1.74 -7.33 -12.83
N LEU A 132 2.11 -6.10 -12.43
CA LEU A 132 1.18 -5.03 -12.09
C LEU A 132 1.06 -3.94 -13.15
N GLY A 133 1.75 -4.10 -14.29
CA GLY A 133 1.73 -3.12 -15.38
C GLY A 133 2.32 -1.76 -15.00
N ILE A 134 3.26 -1.74 -14.03
CA ILE A 134 3.92 -0.52 -13.58
C ILE A 134 5.19 -0.33 -14.43
N PRO A 135 5.32 0.78 -15.18
CA PRO A 135 6.51 1.06 -15.96
C PRO A 135 7.70 1.43 -15.06
N ALA A 136 8.92 1.25 -15.55
CA ALA A 136 10.10 1.79 -14.88
C ALA A 136 10.04 3.32 -14.79
N ALA A 137 10.53 3.87 -13.68
CA ALA A 137 10.60 5.32 -13.49
C ALA A 137 11.63 5.97 -14.43
N THR A 138 11.49 7.28 -14.62
CA THR A 138 12.51 8.13 -15.26
C THR A 138 12.98 9.17 -14.26
N CYS A 139 14.23 9.64 -14.40
CA CYS A 139 14.72 10.72 -13.55
C CYS A 139 14.01 12.04 -13.90
N LEU A 140 13.54 12.74 -12.87
CA LEU A 140 13.07 14.11 -13.00
C LEU A 140 14.24 15.03 -13.36
N THR A 141 13.96 16.02 -14.20
CA THR A 141 14.90 17.09 -14.57
C THR A 141 14.65 18.37 -13.76
N ASP A 142 13.57 18.42 -13.00
CA ASP A 142 13.19 19.57 -12.18
C ASP A 142 14.10 19.70 -10.96
N GLU A 143 14.08 20.87 -10.33
CA GLU A 143 14.71 21.04 -9.02
C GLU A 143 14.05 20.14 -7.97
N PRO A 144 14.83 19.50 -7.08
CA PRO A 144 14.28 18.71 -5.98
C PRO A 144 13.22 19.49 -5.19
N PHE A 145 12.19 18.79 -4.74
CA PHE A 145 11.04 19.38 -4.03
C PHE A 145 10.36 20.52 -4.81
N LEU A 146 10.48 20.52 -6.15
CA LEU A 146 10.01 21.60 -7.04
C LEU A 146 10.64 22.97 -6.72
N GLY A 147 11.83 22.99 -6.11
CA GLY A 147 12.49 24.19 -5.61
C GLY A 147 11.82 24.81 -4.37
N ASN A 148 10.85 24.13 -3.75
CA ASN A 148 10.13 24.63 -2.60
C ASN A 148 10.76 24.21 -1.26
N VAL A 149 11.19 25.19 -0.48
CA VAL A 149 11.82 24.98 0.83
C VAL A 149 10.85 24.35 1.83
N GLY A 150 9.58 24.75 1.86
CA GLY A 150 8.59 24.17 2.78
C GLY A 150 8.30 22.70 2.48
N THR A 151 8.31 22.31 1.20
CA THR A 151 8.21 20.91 0.79
C THR A 151 9.42 20.12 1.22
N GLN A 152 10.63 20.67 1.07
CA GLN A 152 11.86 20.05 1.58
C GLN A 152 11.81 19.87 3.10
N GLU A 153 11.46 20.91 3.85
CA GLU A 153 11.35 20.89 5.32
C GLU A 153 10.36 19.82 5.79
N ALA A 154 9.22 19.66 5.10
CA ALA A 154 8.26 18.61 5.41
C ALA A 154 8.85 17.20 5.20
N PHE A 155 9.57 16.98 4.09
CA PHE A 155 10.23 15.70 3.84
C PHE A 155 11.32 15.38 4.88
N GLU A 156 12.06 16.39 5.33
CA GLU A 156 13.07 16.26 6.38
C GLU A 156 12.41 15.92 7.74
N ALA A 157 11.34 16.63 8.10
CA ALA A 157 10.60 16.41 9.34
C ALA A 157 9.98 15.01 9.43
N PHE A 158 9.52 14.45 8.31
CA PHE A 158 8.86 13.14 8.24
C PHE A 158 9.73 12.05 7.59
N THR A 159 11.06 12.20 7.61
CA THR A 159 11.99 11.27 6.97
C THR A 159 11.81 9.82 7.41
N SER A 160 11.45 9.59 8.68
CA SER A 160 11.24 8.25 9.25
C SER A 160 9.98 7.52 8.76
N THR A 161 9.07 8.21 8.06
CA THR A 161 7.79 7.68 7.57
C THR A 161 7.62 7.82 6.06
N ILE A 162 8.55 8.50 5.40
CA ILE A 162 8.60 8.68 3.95
C ILE A 162 9.65 7.75 3.36
N CYS A 163 9.27 7.01 2.31
CA CYS A 163 10.15 6.18 1.50
C CYS A 163 10.94 5.14 2.30
N GLN A 164 10.38 4.68 3.43
CA GLN A 164 11.01 3.65 4.24
C GLN A 164 10.98 2.32 3.50
N LYS A 165 12.17 1.77 3.25
CA LYS A 165 12.31 0.42 2.70
C LYS A 165 11.88 -0.58 3.77
N LEU A 166 10.82 -1.35 3.49
CA LEU A 166 10.53 -2.52 4.30
C LEU A 166 11.65 -3.54 4.12
N SER A 167 12.01 -4.23 5.20
CA SER A 167 12.83 -5.44 5.10
C SER A 167 12.16 -6.43 4.15
N SER A 168 12.96 -7.21 3.42
CA SER A 168 12.56 -8.17 2.38
C SER A 168 11.51 -9.20 2.81
N ASP A 169 11.20 -9.30 4.10
CA ASP A 169 10.22 -10.24 4.68
C ASP A 169 8.75 -9.78 4.57
N SER A 170 8.47 -8.63 3.96
CA SER A 170 7.08 -8.17 3.84
C SER A 170 6.35 -8.92 2.73
N VAL A 171 5.77 -10.07 3.07
CA VAL A 171 4.85 -10.83 2.19
C VAL A 171 3.73 -9.88 1.74
N GLN A 172 3.66 -9.63 0.44
CA GLN A 172 2.57 -8.90 -0.18
C GLN A 172 1.34 -9.80 -0.06
N ALA A 173 0.33 -9.38 0.71
CA ALA A 173 -0.89 -10.15 0.81
C ALA A 173 -1.64 -10.00 -0.52
N SER A 174 -1.65 -11.07 -1.32
CA SER A 174 -2.58 -11.25 -2.43
C SER A 174 -3.92 -11.71 -1.89
N VAL A 175 -5.01 -11.42 -2.61
CA VAL A 175 -6.27 -12.13 -2.36
C VAL A 175 -6.11 -13.56 -2.83
N PRO A 176 -6.45 -14.57 -1.99
CA PRO A 176 -6.48 -15.95 -2.42
C PRO A 176 -7.37 -16.17 -3.65
N THR A 177 -6.85 -16.90 -4.63
CA THR A 177 -7.62 -17.39 -5.77
C THR A 177 -8.54 -18.54 -5.34
N THR A 178 -9.59 -18.80 -6.12
CA THR A 178 -10.48 -19.96 -5.88
C THR A 178 -9.70 -21.27 -5.84
N GLU A 179 -8.71 -21.43 -6.73
CA GLU A 179 -7.88 -22.63 -6.80
C GLU A 179 -7.09 -22.83 -5.49
N GLU A 180 -6.43 -21.78 -4.99
CA GLU A 180 -5.67 -21.84 -3.73
C GLU A 180 -6.56 -22.14 -2.52
N ILE A 181 -7.82 -21.68 -2.52
CA ILE A 181 -8.79 -21.96 -1.46
C ILE A 181 -9.20 -23.43 -1.50
N GLU A 182 -9.57 -23.93 -2.69
CA GLU A 182 -10.02 -25.31 -2.89
C GLU A 182 -8.93 -26.33 -2.58
N MET A 183 -7.65 -26.00 -2.82
CA MET A 183 -6.52 -26.85 -2.45
C MET A 183 -6.48 -27.18 -0.95
N CYS A 184 -7.02 -26.32 -0.10
CA CYS A 184 -6.93 -26.49 1.35
C CYS A 184 -8.05 -27.32 1.95
N ASP A 185 -9.27 -27.28 1.40
CA ASP A 185 -10.40 -28.15 1.81
C ASP A 185 -10.56 -28.25 3.34
N ASP A 186 -10.55 -27.10 4.03
CA ASP A 186 -10.65 -27.00 5.50
C ASP A 186 -9.53 -27.67 6.31
N ARG A 187 -8.34 -27.86 5.73
CA ARG A 187 -7.15 -28.45 6.39
C ARG A 187 -6.15 -27.36 6.82
N PRO A 188 -6.34 -26.68 7.96
CA PRO A 188 -5.38 -25.68 8.44
C PRO A 188 -4.02 -26.32 8.70
N PHE A 189 -2.96 -25.64 8.28
CA PHE A 189 -1.57 -26.11 8.34
C PHE A 189 -1.25 -27.35 7.50
N GLY A 190 -2.18 -27.79 6.64
CA GLY A 190 -1.94 -28.84 5.65
C GLY A 190 -0.91 -28.41 4.61
N GLN A 191 -0.15 -29.38 4.11
CA GLN A 191 0.73 -29.18 2.96
C GLN A 191 -0.12 -29.02 1.69
N CYS A 192 0.20 -28.02 0.87
CA CYS A 192 -0.41 -27.79 -0.43
C CYS A 192 0.67 -27.48 -1.48
N GLN A 193 0.31 -27.39 -2.76
CA GLN A 193 1.26 -27.14 -3.85
C GLN A 193 0.59 -26.23 -4.88
N ILE A 194 1.18 -25.05 -5.09
CA ILE A 194 0.66 -24.08 -6.09
C ILE A 194 1.13 -24.48 -7.51
N SER A 195 0.57 -23.83 -8.54
CA SER A 195 0.67 -24.25 -9.94
C SER A 195 2.10 -24.27 -10.51
N ASP A 196 3.05 -23.56 -9.90
CA ASP A 196 4.48 -23.56 -10.27
C ASP A 196 5.27 -24.74 -9.67
N GLY A 197 4.62 -25.55 -8.82
CA GLY A 197 5.20 -26.69 -8.14
C GLY A 197 5.78 -26.39 -6.75
N SER A 198 5.76 -25.14 -6.32
CA SER A 198 6.22 -24.73 -4.99
C SER A 198 5.33 -25.32 -3.89
N ILE A 199 5.96 -25.83 -2.83
CA ILE A 199 5.25 -26.36 -1.65
C ILE A 199 4.78 -25.17 -0.80
N GLY A 200 3.51 -25.22 -0.41
CA GLY A 200 2.89 -24.24 0.47
C GLY A 200 2.28 -24.85 1.72
N ILE A 201 1.77 -23.96 2.56
CA ILE A 201 0.99 -24.25 3.76
C ILE A 201 -0.42 -23.68 3.61
N CYS A 202 -1.42 -24.46 3.97
CA CYS A 202 -2.78 -23.97 4.13
C CYS A 202 -2.87 -23.08 5.36
N TYR A 203 -2.96 -21.77 5.16
CA TYR A 203 -2.88 -20.82 6.27
C TYR A 203 -3.82 -19.65 6.06
N ASN A 204 -4.48 -19.23 7.14
CA ASN A 204 -5.34 -18.06 7.14
C ASN A 204 -4.48 -16.82 7.43
N THR A 205 -4.09 -16.09 6.38
CA THR A 205 -3.42 -14.81 6.56
C THR A 205 -4.43 -13.69 6.77
N ARG A 206 -4.16 -12.83 7.76
CA ARG A 206 -4.96 -11.61 8.01
C ARG A 206 -6.47 -11.85 8.18
N MET A 207 -6.87 -12.98 8.76
CA MET A 207 -8.28 -13.35 8.94
C MET A 207 -9.07 -13.47 7.62
N GLN A 208 -8.38 -13.79 6.52
CA GLN A 208 -8.99 -14.14 5.24
C GLN A 208 -9.54 -15.58 5.26
N VAL A 209 -9.90 -16.09 4.09
CA VAL A 209 -10.23 -17.50 3.88
C VAL A 209 -8.94 -18.35 4.00
N LEU A 210 -9.10 -19.62 4.40
CA LEU A 210 -8.00 -20.58 4.36
C LEU A 210 -7.60 -20.82 2.90
N ALA A 211 -6.31 -20.63 2.59
CA ALA A 211 -5.80 -20.82 1.24
C ALA A 211 -4.36 -21.32 1.25
N CYS A 212 -3.95 -21.89 0.13
CA CYS A 212 -2.59 -22.37 -0.07
C CYS A 212 -1.62 -21.19 -0.22
N LEU A 213 -0.58 -21.17 0.61
CA LEU A 213 0.45 -20.12 0.57
C LEU A 213 1.83 -20.74 0.43
N ALA A 214 2.49 -20.49 -0.70
CA ALA A 214 3.90 -20.81 -0.90
C ALA A 214 4.78 -19.78 -0.17
N SER A 215 4.94 -19.96 1.15
CA SER A 215 5.75 -19.07 1.97
C SER A 215 6.47 -19.84 3.07
N ASP A 216 7.80 -19.89 2.94
CA ASP A 216 8.69 -20.50 3.94
C ASP A 216 8.51 -19.86 5.32
N THR A 217 8.22 -18.55 5.38
CA THR A 217 8.00 -17.83 6.63
C THR A 217 6.85 -18.44 7.45
N TYR A 218 5.71 -18.75 6.83
CA TYR A 218 4.57 -19.33 7.55
C TYR A 218 4.79 -20.81 7.91
N ILE A 219 5.53 -21.54 7.07
CA ILE A 219 5.95 -22.92 7.35
C ILE A 219 6.84 -22.94 8.59
N GLU A 220 7.91 -22.13 8.61
CA GLU A 220 8.85 -22.04 9.73
C GLU A 220 8.19 -21.49 10.99
N LEU A 221 7.28 -20.51 10.86
CA LEU A 221 6.49 -20.02 11.98
C LEU A 221 5.68 -21.16 12.62
N ARG A 222 5.01 -22.00 11.83
CA ARG A 222 4.21 -23.09 12.37
C ARG A 222 5.08 -24.18 12.99
N ARG A 223 6.23 -24.53 12.37
CA ARG A 223 7.23 -25.44 12.98
C ARG A 223 7.67 -24.96 14.36
N PHE A 224 7.99 -23.67 14.46
CA PHE A 224 8.39 -23.06 15.73
C PHE A 224 7.26 -23.09 16.77
N GLN A 225 6.01 -22.84 16.35
CA GLN A 225 4.85 -22.94 17.25
C GLN A 225 4.65 -24.36 17.80
N ILE A 226 4.82 -25.38 16.95
CA ILE A 226 4.76 -26.79 17.35
C ILE A 226 5.88 -27.09 18.35
N GLU A 227 7.12 -26.71 18.05
CA GLU A 227 8.28 -26.94 18.92
C GLU A 227 8.10 -26.30 20.31
N LYS A 228 7.51 -25.11 20.37
CA LYS A 228 7.27 -24.39 21.63
C LYS A 228 5.95 -24.77 22.32
N GLY A 229 5.10 -25.58 21.68
CA GLY A 229 3.78 -25.94 22.21
C GLY A 229 2.87 -24.73 22.41
N VAL A 230 2.94 -23.73 21.52
CA VAL A 230 2.16 -22.48 21.61
C VAL A 230 1.11 -22.39 20.50
N GLY A 231 -0.04 -21.81 20.83
CA GLY A 231 -1.16 -21.66 19.89
C GLY A 231 -2.03 -22.91 19.81
N GLN A 232 -2.60 -23.17 18.64
CA GLN A 232 -3.45 -24.34 18.40
C GLN A 232 -2.60 -25.62 18.49
N ALA A 233 -3.09 -26.62 19.25
CA ALA A 233 -2.50 -27.96 19.30
C ALA A 233 -2.37 -28.55 17.89
N CYS A 234 -1.22 -29.16 17.61
CA CYS A 234 -0.97 -29.67 16.26
C CYS A 234 -1.69 -30.98 15.99
N ASP A 235 -2.10 -31.18 14.74
CA ASP A 235 -2.65 -32.45 14.27
C ASP A 235 -1.50 -33.38 13.84
N PRO A 236 -1.30 -34.54 14.49
CA PRO A 236 -0.17 -35.43 14.22
C PRO A 236 -0.24 -36.12 12.86
N VAL A 237 -1.41 -36.13 12.20
CA VAL A 237 -1.58 -36.66 10.85
C VAL A 237 -1.34 -35.56 9.83
N LEU A 238 -2.04 -34.44 9.97
CA LEU A 238 -2.01 -33.34 8.99
C LEU A 238 -0.70 -32.55 9.04
N GLU A 239 -0.12 -32.37 10.23
CA GLU A 239 1.04 -31.51 10.47
C GLU A 239 2.33 -32.32 10.71
N LYS A 240 2.33 -33.61 10.38
CA LYS A 240 3.52 -34.46 10.46
C LYS A 240 4.71 -33.90 9.67
N TRP A 241 4.43 -33.30 8.52
CA TRP A 241 5.42 -32.65 7.65
C TRP A 241 6.04 -31.37 8.27
N LEU A 242 5.42 -30.85 9.33
CA LEU A 242 5.90 -29.72 10.15
C LEU A 242 6.57 -30.19 11.45
N GLY A 243 6.72 -31.49 11.67
CA GLY A 243 7.35 -32.04 12.86
C GLY A 243 6.40 -32.27 14.05
N CYS A 244 5.07 -32.24 13.83
CA CYS A 244 4.13 -32.69 14.85
C CYS A 244 4.31 -34.20 15.09
N GLY A 245 4.61 -34.57 16.33
CA GLY A 245 4.71 -35.96 16.79
C GLY A 245 3.42 -36.46 17.44
N GLU A 246 3.37 -37.76 17.73
CA GLU A 246 2.34 -38.37 18.60
C GLU A 246 2.50 -37.95 20.06
#